data_AF-A0AA95L0D9-F1
#
_entry.id   AF-A0AA95L0D9-F1
#
_cell.length_a   1.000
_cell.length_b   1.000
_cell.length_c   1.000
_cell.angle_alpha   90.00
_cell.angle_beta   90.00
_cell.angle_gamma   90.00
#
_symmetry.space_group_name_H-M   'P 1'
#
loop_
_entity.id
_entity.type
_entity.pdbx_description
1 polymer ?
#
loop_
_entity_poly.entity_id
_entity_poly.type
_entity_poly.pdbx_seq_one_letter_code
_entity_poly.pdbx_strand_id
1 'polypeptide(L)'
;MKKSTKNFVLASLLSAGGAVLLTAAYRKSQRDAIRFLEDTDMRNSAKIDQMESVDAGIDPAEKGLTQLDSAMRAEWIANGFPQTHMEMEVLEKETDVENNTNYAPM
;
A
#
# COMPACT_ATOMS: atom_id res chain seq x y z
N MET A 1 33.34 -48.83 -17.61
CA MET A 1 32.27 -48.58 -16.60
C MET A 1 31.10 -49.53 -16.87
N LYS A 2 30.59 -50.24 -15.85
CA LYS A 2 29.48 -51.19 -16.01
C LYS A 2 28.16 -50.44 -16.28
N LYS A 3 27.27 -50.99 -17.13
CA LYS A 3 26.01 -50.34 -17.56
C LYS A 3 25.13 -49.88 -16.39
N SER A 4 25.12 -50.65 -15.30
CA SER A 4 24.35 -50.35 -14.08
C SER A 4 24.75 -49.02 -13.42
N THR A 5 26.04 -48.68 -13.39
CA THR A 5 26.54 -47.43 -12.80
C THR A 5 26.13 -46.18 -13.61
N LYS A 6 25.94 -46.33 -14.94
CA LYS A 6 25.48 -45.23 -15.80
C LYS A 6 23.99 -44.91 -15.58
N ASN A 7 23.16 -45.92 -15.34
CA ASN A 7 21.73 -45.73 -15.09
C ASN A 7 21.46 -45.06 -13.73
N PHE A 8 22.28 -45.38 -12.71
CA PHE A 8 22.14 -44.78 -11.38
C PHE A 8 22.53 -43.30 -11.35
N VAL A 9 23.60 -42.90 -12.08
CA VAL A 9 24.03 -41.50 -12.19
C VAL A 9 23.04 -40.66 -13.00
N LEU A 10 22.40 -41.25 -14.03
CA LEU A 10 21.38 -40.57 -14.81
C LEU A 10 20.10 -40.32 -13.99
N ALA A 11 19.71 -41.29 -13.15
CA ALA A 11 18.56 -41.17 -12.26
C ALA A 11 18.74 -40.13 -11.15
N SER A 12 19.96 -39.97 -10.60
CA SER A 12 20.25 -38.96 -9.57
C SER A 12 20.29 -37.53 -10.13
N LEU A 13 20.74 -37.35 -11.38
CA LEU A 13 20.72 -36.05 -12.07
C LEU A 13 19.29 -35.56 -12.37
N LEU A 14 18.39 -36.47 -12.75
CA LEU A 14 16.98 -36.14 -13.02
C LEU A 14 16.22 -35.69 -11.75
N SER A 15 16.57 -36.25 -10.59
CA SER A 15 15.85 -35.97 -9.33
C SER A 15 16.30 -34.66 -8.67
N ALA A 16 17.60 -34.34 -8.68
CA ALA A 16 18.09 -33.07 -8.14
C ALA A 16 17.83 -31.87 -9.07
N GLY A 17 17.96 -32.04 -10.39
CA GLY A 17 17.69 -30.97 -11.36
C GLY A 17 16.20 -30.67 -11.54
N GLY A 18 15.35 -31.71 -11.53
CA GLY A 18 13.90 -31.57 -11.68
C GLY A 18 13.25 -30.78 -10.54
N ALA A 19 13.65 -31.03 -9.28
CA ALA A 19 13.11 -30.32 -8.13
C ALA A 19 13.44 -28.82 -8.15
N VAL A 20 14.66 -28.45 -8.55
CA VAL A 20 15.07 -27.03 -8.66
C VAL A 20 14.30 -26.32 -9.77
N LEU A 21 14.13 -26.96 -10.92
CA LEU A 21 13.36 -26.37 -12.03
C LEU A 21 11.86 -26.23 -11.69
N LEU A 22 11.25 -27.23 -11.05
CA LEU A 22 9.86 -27.17 -10.61
C LEU A 22 9.63 -26.08 -9.56
N THR A 23 10.52 -25.95 -8.58
CA THR A 23 10.41 -24.90 -7.56
C THR A 23 10.65 -23.49 -8.12
N ALA A 24 11.56 -23.33 -9.08
CA ALA A 24 11.77 -22.07 -9.79
C ALA A 24 10.57 -21.68 -10.65
N ALA A 25 9.99 -22.63 -11.41
CA ALA A 25 8.80 -22.41 -12.21
C ALA A 25 7.58 -22.05 -11.35
N TYR A 26 7.38 -22.75 -10.23
CA TYR A 26 6.30 -22.48 -9.28
C TYR A 26 6.43 -21.10 -8.63
N ARG A 27 7.63 -20.71 -8.19
CA ARG A 27 7.90 -19.36 -7.65
C ARG A 27 7.67 -18.27 -8.68
N LYS A 28 8.07 -18.49 -9.93
CA LYS A 28 7.82 -17.55 -11.02
C LYS A 28 6.32 -17.38 -11.28
N SER A 29 5.58 -18.49 -11.39
CA SER A 29 4.12 -18.49 -11.56
C SER A 29 3.40 -17.77 -10.43
N GLN A 30 3.86 -17.88 -9.18
CA GLN A 30 3.28 -17.18 -8.03
C GLN A 30 3.50 -15.66 -8.11
N ARG A 31 4.67 -15.20 -8.55
CA ARG A 31 4.91 -13.76 -8.78
C ARG A 31 4.05 -13.22 -9.91
N ASP A 32 3.94 -13.97 -11.01
CA ASP A 32 3.12 -13.57 -12.16
C ASP A 32 1.62 -13.66 -11.86
N ALA A 33 1.19 -14.43 -10.85
CA ALA A 33 -0.21 -14.55 -10.43
C ALA A 33 -0.70 -13.34 -9.61
N ILE A 34 0.20 -12.60 -8.95
CA ILE A 34 -0.13 -11.30 -8.37
C ILE A 34 -0.11 -10.27 -9.50
N ARG A 35 -1.10 -10.36 -10.39
CA ARG A 35 -1.29 -9.43 -11.51
C ARG A 35 -1.91 -8.14 -10.97
N PHE A 36 -1.07 -7.26 -10.45
CA PHE A 36 -1.47 -5.86 -10.28
C PHE A 36 -1.69 -5.29 -11.68
N LEU A 37 -2.88 -4.74 -11.94
CA LEU A 37 -3.12 -3.96 -13.15
C LEU A 37 -2.36 -2.64 -12.96
N GLU A 38 -1.21 -2.53 -13.62
CA GLU A 38 -0.30 -1.37 -13.52
C GLU A 38 -1.03 -0.04 -13.77
N ASP A 39 -2.05 -0.06 -14.65
CA ASP A 39 -2.84 1.13 -15.00
C ASP A 39 -4.02 1.40 -14.03
N THR A 40 -4.34 0.49 -13.11
CA THR A 40 -5.53 0.61 -12.23
C THR A 40 -5.16 0.70 -10.76
N ASP A 41 -4.05 0.09 -10.34
CA ASP A 41 -3.61 0.11 -8.95
C ASP A 41 -2.62 1.25 -8.70
N MET A 42 -3.14 2.37 -8.17
CA MET A 42 -2.33 3.53 -7.83
C MET A 42 -1.23 3.23 -6.80
N ARG A 43 -1.38 2.16 -6.00
CA ARG A 43 -0.42 1.77 -4.95
C ARG A 43 0.87 1.14 -5.50
N ASN A 44 0.88 0.76 -6.77
CA ASN A 44 2.03 0.14 -7.42
C ASN A 44 2.81 1.11 -8.33
N SER A 45 2.46 2.40 -8.29
CA SER A 45 3.08 3.40 -9.14
C SER A 45 3.95 4.35 -8.32
N ALA A 46 5.26 4.10 -8.32
CA ALA A 46 6.24 5.00 -7.71
C ALA A 46 6.17 6.44 -8.24
N LYS A 47 5.56 6.63 -9.42
CA LYS A 47 5.31 7.94 -10.02
C LYS A 47 4.26 8.73 -9.24
N ILE A 48 3.18 8.08 -8.80
CA ILE A 48 2.05 8.75 -8.13
C ILE A 48 2.48 9.25 -6.74
N ASP A 49 3.37 8.53 -6.06
CA ASP A 49 3.98 8.92 -4.79
C ASP A 49 4.97 10.09 -4.89
N GLN A 50 5.38 10.46 -6.10
CA GLN A 50 6.34 11.55 -6.33
C GLN A 50 5.70 12.77 -7.00
N MET A 51 4.46 12.63 -7.48
CA MET A 51 3.72 13.72 -8.11
C MET A 51 2.83 14.40 -7.09
N GLU A 52 2.83 15.73 -7.11
CA GLU A 52 1.91 16.54 -6.32
C GLU A 52 0.46 16.30 -6.72
N SER A 53 -0.44 16.44 -5.74
CA SER A 53 -1.89 16.42 -5.92
C SER A 53 -2.33 17.34 -7.06
N VAL A 54 -3.27 16.86 -7.87
CA VAL A 54 -3.83 17.62 -9.00
C VAL A 54 -4.56 18.87 -8.49
N ASP A 55 -5.12 18.78 -7.29
CA ASP A 55 -5.96 19.82 -6.69
C ASP A 55 -5.15 20.79 -5.80
N ALA A 56 -3.82 20.66 -5.72
CA ALA A 56 -2.95 21.55 -4.95
C ALA A 56 -3.05 23.03 -5.37
N GLY A 57 -3.42 23.29 -6.64
CA GLY A 57 -3.67 24.64 -7.15
C GLY A 57 -5.04 25.21 -6.75
N ILE A 58 -5.96 24.37 -6.27
CA ILE A 58 -7.37 24.69 -6.02
C ILE A 58 -7.65 24.71 -4.52
N ASP A 59 -7.27 23.66 -3.80
CA ASP A 59 -7.45 23.52 -2.35
C ASP A 59 -6.11 23.73 -1.63
N PRO A 60 -5.98 24.73 -0.73
CA PRO A 60 -4.80 24.89 0.11
C PRO A 60 -4.43 23.64 0.92
N ALA A 61 -5.41 22.82 1.29
CA ALA A 61 -5.19 21.61 2.07
C ALA A 61 -4.66 20.42 1.23
N GLU A 62 -4.66 20.54 -0.10
CA GLU A 62 -4.05 19.59 -1.04
C GLU A 62 -2.58 19.94 -1.35
N LYS A 63 -2.11 21.12 -0.95
CA LYS A 63 -0.72 21.54 -1.21
C LYS A 63 0.28 20.68 -0.45
N GLY A 64 1.28 20.19 -1.18
CA GLY A 64 2.30 19.31 -0.63
C GLY A 64 1.83 17.86 -0.38
N LEU A 65 0.56 17.53 -0.67
CA LEU A 65 0.13 16.13 -0.74
C LEU A 65 0.59 15.53 -2.06
N THR A 66 0.99 14.25 -2.02
CA THR A 66 1.16 13.47 -3.25
C THR A 66 -0.20 13.10 -3.82
N GLN A 67 -0.24 12.63 -5.07
CA GLN A 67 -1.49 12.12 -5.65
C GLN A 67 -2.03 10.91 -4.91
N LEU A 68 -1.16 10.06 -4.33
CA LEU A 68 -1.59 8.94 -3.51
C LEU A 68 -2.18 9.44 -2.19
N ASP A 69 -1.51 10.36 -1.51
CA ASP A 69 -1.97 10.91 -0.23
C ASP A 69 -3.31 11.64 -0.40
N SER A 70 -3.46 12.40 -1.48
CA SER A 70 -4.72 13.06 -1.86
C SER A 70 -5.85 12.04 -2.03
N ALA A 71 -5.61 10.94 -2.75
CA ALA A 71 -6.60 9.88 -2.95
C ALA A 71 -6.98 9.16 -1.63
N MET A 72 -6.05 9.05 -0.67
CA MET A 72 -6.27 8.40 0.63
C MET A 72 -6.72 9.36 1.74
N ARG A 73 -6.72 10.67 1.49
CA ARG A 73 -7.00 11.71 2.48
C ARG A 73 -8.34 11.52 3.19
N ALA A 74 -9.39 11.16 2.44
CA ALA A 74 -10.72 10.92 3.00
C ALA A 74 -10.74 9.76 4.00
N GLU A 75 -10.00 8.68 3.71
CA GLU A 75 -9.88 7.53 4.62
C GLU A 75 -9.10 7.91 5.90
N TRP A 76 -8.03 8.71 5.76
CA TRP A 76 -7.26 9.17 6.91
C TRP A 76 -8.07 10.09 7.82
N ILE A 77 -8.84 11.02 7.25
CA ILE A 77 -9.74 11.90 8.01
C ILE A 77 -10.82 11.08 8.72
N ALA A 78 -11.41 10.09 8.03
CA ALA A 78 -12.43 9.22 8.62
C ALA A 78 -11.88 8.41 9.82
N ASN A 79 -10.62 7.97 9.76
CA ASN A 79 -9.97 7.25 10.86
C ASN A 79 -9.57 8.18 12.03
N GLY A 80 -9.43 9.48 11.76
CA GLY A 80 -9.06 10.50 12.73
C GLY A 80 -10.22 11.12 13.50
N PHE A 81 -11.48 10.81 13.16
CA PHE A 81 -12.63 11.27 13.94
C PHE A 81 -12.69 10.51 15.28
N PRO A 82 -13.12 11.15 16.39
CA PRO A 82 -13.27 10.49 17.69
C PRO A 82 -13.85 9.08 17.58
N GLN A 83 -13.07 8.07 17.94
CA GLN A 83 -13.54 6.69 17.90
C GLN A 83 -14.36 6.37 19.16
N THR A 84 -14.30 7.22 20.18
CA THR A 84 -14.95 7.03 21.48
C THR A 84 -15.79 8.24 21.92
N HIS A 85 -16.80 7.98 22.76
CA HIS A 85 -17.65 9.04 23.33
C HIS A 85 -16.87 10.06 24.15
N MET A 86 -15.79 9.65 24.81
CA MET A 86 -14.92 10.53 25.59
C MET A 86 -14.19 11.55 24.70
N GLU A 87 -13.67 11.09 23.57
CA GLU A 87 -13.00 11.96 22.59
C GLU A 87 -13.98 12.93 21.93
N MET A 88 -15.24 12.53 21.72
CA MET A 88 -16.30 13.44 21.26
C MET A 88 -16.59 14.54 22.28
N GLU A 89 -16.75 14.22 23.56
CA GLU A 89 -17.01 15.21 24.62
C GLU A 89 -15.85 16.21 24.79
N VAL A 90 -14.61 15.77 24.58
CA VAL A 90 -13.44 16.65 24.60
C VAL A 90 -13.46 17.61 23.41
N LEU A 91 -13.73 17.08 22.20
CA LEU A 91 -13.81 17.88 20.99
C LEU A 91 -14.92 18.94 21.07
N GLU A 92 -16.11 18.57 21.55
CA GLU A 92 -17.23 19.51 21.76
C GLU A 92 -16.84 20.65 22.69
N LYS A 93 -16.19 20.34 23.82
CA LYS A 93 -15.70 21.36 24.78
C LYS A 93 -14.65 22.27 24.16
N GLU A 94 -13.72 21.73 23.37
CA GLU A 94 -12.69 22.52 22.69
C GLU A 94 -13.30 23.45 21.64
N THR A 95 -14.26 22.96 20.85
CA THR A 95 -14.99 23.78 19.86
C THR A 95 -15.83 24.88 20.52
N ASP A 96 -16.47 24.60 21.65
CA ASP A 96 -17.26 25.59 22.39
C ASP A 96 -16.37 26.67 23.00
N VAL A 97 -15.19 26.30 23.50
CA VAL A 97 -14.19 27.23 24.02
C VAL A 97 -13.62 28.10 22.90
N GLU A 98 -13.30 27.53 21.73
CA GLU A 98 -12.80 28.27 20.57
C GLU A 98 -13.86 29.23 19.99
N ASN A 99 -15.13 28.84 19.94
CA ASN A 99 -16.22 29.72 19.53
C ASN A 99 -16.46 30.87 20.52
N ASN A 100 -16.22 30.64 21.82
CA ASN A 100 -16.36 31.66 22.86
C ASN A 100 -15.20 32.68 22.85
N THR A 101 -13.96 32.25 22.58
CA THR A 101 -12.79 33.15 22.54
C THR A 101 -12.71 33.98 21.27
N ASN A 102 -13.27 33.50 20.15
CA ASN A 102 -13.38 34.26 18.89
C ASN A 102 -14.54 35.29 18.89
N TYR A 103 -15.39 35.30 19.92
CA TYR A 103 -16.44 36.30 20.18
C TYR A 103 -16.11 37.17 21.40
N ALA A 104 -14.88 37.68 21.51
CA ALA A 104 -14.64 38.85 22.35
C ALA A 104 -15.08 40.10 21.58
N PRO A 105 -16.22 40.76 21.92
CA PRO A 105 -16.54 42.04 21.30
C PRO A 105 -15.44 43.04 21.67
N MET A 106 -14.83 43.65 20.64
CA MET A 106 -14.01 44.86 20.78
C MET A 106 -14.85 46.02 21.32
#